data_AF-A0AAD8E495-F1
#
_entry.id   AF-A0AAD8E495-F1
#
_cell.length_a   1.000
_cell.length_b   1.000
_cell.length_c   1.000
_cell.angle_alpha   90.00
_cell.angle_beta   90.00
_cell.angle_gamma   90.00
#
_symmetry.space_group_name_H-M   'P 1'
#
loop_
_entity.id
_entity.type
_entity.pdbx_description
1 polymer ?
#
loop_
_entity_poly.entity_id
_entity_poly.type
_entity_poly.pdbx_seq_one_letter_code
_entity_poly.pdbx_strand_id
1 'polypeptide(L)'
;MDSAEQNGTTIPAQLTVDDVDVEFLPLIYEIIRSVERDPHDTSQKTRESQDTSQKVLELQKKLEQARSQIRRLPGVEYSKEEQLQKLETLRKQLQLKKDLLLKYRHM
;
A
#
# COMPACT_ATOMS: atom_id res chain seq x y z
N MET A 1 -15.25 44.35 1.24
CA MET A 1 -13.96 44.29 0.53
C MET A 1 -12.92 44.05 1.61
N ASP A 2 -12.38 42.87 1.84
CA ASP A 2 -12.25 41.67 1.01
C ASP A 2 -12.35 40.45 1.91
N SER A 3 -13.14 39.47 1.48
CA SER A 3 -13.30 38.19 2.18
C SER A 3 -12.07 37.34 1.96
N ALA A 4 -11.45 36.90 3.04
CA ALA A 4 -10.40 35.89 3.04
C ALA A 4 -10.99 34.53 2.62
N GLU A 5 -10.82 34.14 1.35
CA GLU A 5 -11.09 32.78 0.91
C GLU A 5 -9.95 31.85 1.37
N GLN A 6 -10.18 31.24 2.53
CA GLN A 6 -9.47 30.04 2.98
C GLN A 6 -9.81 28.88 2.03
N ASN A 7 -9.08 28.75 0.93
CA ASN A 7 -9.12 27.54 0.11
C ASN A 7 -8.12 26.52 0.66
N GLY A 8 -8.42 26.01 1.86
CA GLY A 8 -7.78 24.82 2.40
C GLY A 8 -8.41 23.60 1.74
N THR A 9 -7.95 23.22 0.55
CA THR A 9 -8.32 21.95 -0.06
C THR A 9 -7.87 20.84 0.89
N THR A 10 -8.80 20.28 1.66
CA THR A 10 -8.58 19.07 2.46
C THR A 10 -8.27 17.96 1.48
N ILE A 11 -6.98 17.69 1.25
CA ILE A 11 -6.54 16.57 0.44
C ILE A 11 -6.94 15.31 1.23
N PRO A 12 -7.83 14.45 0.71
CA PRO A 12 -8.14 13.19 1.38
C PRO A 12 -6.83 12.42 1.58
N ALA A 13 -6.63 11.86 2.78
CA ALA A 13 -5.43 11.11 3.11
C ALA A 13 -5.20 10.04 2.03
N GLN A 14 -4.13 10.23 1.26
CA GLN A 14 -3.80 9.37 0.14
C GLN A 14 -3.20 8.09 0.70
N LEU A 15 -3.68 6.93 0.20
CA LEU A 15 -3.12 5.63 0.58
C LEU A 15 -1.61 5.64 0.32
N THR A 16 -0.85 5.30 1.35
CA THR A 16 0.61 5.18 1.29
C THR A 16 1.04 3.71 1.27
N VAL A 17 2.30 3.47 0.96
CA VAL A 17 2.87 2.11 0.95
C VAL A 17 2.76 1.46 2.34
N ASP A 18 2.88 2.25 3.41
CA ASP A 18 2.81 1.78 4.80
C ASP A 18 1.40 1.29 5.20
N ASP A 19 0.37 1.69 4.45
CA ASP A 19 -1.02 1.27 4.68
C ASP A 19 -1.37 -0.08 4.01
N VAL A 20 -0.45 -0.67 3.25
CA VAL A 20 -0.65 -1.95 2.55
C VAL A 20 -0.15 -3.10 3.41
N ASP A 21 -1.06 -3.98 3.83
CA ASP A 21 -0.69 -5.18 4.59
C ASP A 21 -0.09 -6.24 3.66
N VAL A 22 1.23 -6.36 3.70
CA VAL A 22 2.02 -7.34 2.93
C VAL A 22 2.65 -8.43 3.79
N GLU A 23 2.19 -8.59 5.04
CA GLU A 23 2.75 -9.58 5.96
C GLU A 23 2.14 -10.96 5.73
N PHE A 24 2.60 -11.67 4.69
CA PHE A 24 2.08 -13.00 4.33
C PHE A 24 2.86 -14.15 4.95
N LEU A 25 4.14 -13.93 5.27
CA LEU A 25 5.07 -15.01 5.64
C LEU A 25 4.66 -15.79 6.90
N PRO A 26 4.15 -15.16 7.99
CA PRO A 26 3.70 -15.92 9.15
C PRO A 26 2.60 -16.93 8.79
N LEU A 27 1.61 -16.51 8.00
CA LEU A 27 0.50 -17.36 7.58
C LEU A 27 0.96 -18.48 6.63
N ILE A 28 1.87 -18.17 5.69
CA ILE A 28 2.48 -19.18 4.81
C ILE A 28 3.23 -20.23 5.63
N TYR A 29 4.03 -19.79 6.60
CA TYR A 29 4.76 -20.68 7.49
C TYR A 29 3.82 -21.59 8.28
N GLU A 30 2.73 -21.05 8.82
CA GLU A 30 1.72 -21.84 9.53
C GLU A 30 1.06 -22.90 8.65
N ILE A 31 0.76 -22.59 7.39
CA ILE A 31 0.21 -23.55 6.42
C ILE A 31 1.22 -24.66 6.13
N ILE A 32 2.48 -24.32 5.89
CA ILE A 32 3.53 -25.33 5.66
C ILE A 32 3.65 -26.26 6.88
N ARG A 33 3.70 -25.68 8.08
CA ARG A 33 3.79 -26.41 9.34
C ARG A 33 2.58 -27.30 9.61
N SER A 34 1.37 -26.89 9.20
CA SER A 34 0.17 -27.70 9.40
C SER A 34 0.10 -28.87 8.42
N VAL A 35 0.64 -28.71 7.21
CA VAL A 35 0.75 -29.79 6.21
C VAL A 35 1.84 -30.80 6.56
N GLU A 36 2.96 -30.35 7.12
CA GLU A 36 4.06 -31.22 7.55
C GLU A 36 3.76 -32.03 8.83
N ARG A 37 2.68 -31.70 9.54
CA ARG A 37 2.31 -32.38 10.77
C ARG A 37 1.70 -33.75 10.45
N ASP A 38 2.23 -34.82 11.06
CA ASP A 38 1.69 -36.17 10.91
C ASP A 38 0.60 -36.43 11.98
N PRO A 39 -0.69 -36.55 11.62
CA PRO A 39 -1.76 -36.74 12.57
C PRO A 39 -1.79 -38.17 13.11
N HIS A 40 -1.74 -38.34 14.43
CA HIS A 40 -1.74 -39.65 15.09
C HIS A 40 -3.13 -40.35 15.12
N ASP A 41 -4.22 -39.64 14.81
CA ASP A 41 -5.58 -40.19 14.70
C ASP A 41 -6.41 -39.52 13.58
N THR A 42 -7.38 -40.26 13.02
CA THR A 42 -8.21 -39.84 11.89
C THR A 42 -9.10 -38.64 12.22
N SER A 43 -9.59 -38.54 13.46
CA SER A 43 -10.37 -37.38 13.92
C SER A 43 -9.53 -36.09 13.93
N GLN A 44 -8.26 -36.19 14.33
CA GLN A 44 -7.30 -35.08 14.31
C GLN A 44 -6.95 -34.69 12.87
N LYS A 45 -6.74 -35.68 11.99
CA LYS A 45 -6.46 -35.46 10.56
C LYS A 45 -7.55 -34.63 9.86
N THR A 46 -8.83 -34.95 10.10
CA THR A 46 -9.94 -34.19 9.49
C THR A 46 -9.99 -32.75 9.98
N ARG A 47 -9.79 -32.54 11.29
CA ARG A 47 -9.79 -31.20 11.89
C ARG A 47 -8.61 -30.35 11.41
N GLU A 48 -7.41 -30.92 11.35
CA GLU A 48 -6.19 -30.23 10.89
C GLU A 48 -6.26 -29.91 9.38
N SER A 49 -6.85 -30.80 8.59
CA SER A 49 -7.12 -30.55 7.17
C SER A 49 -8.10 -29.38 6.97
N GLN A 50 -9.15 -29.30 7.78
CA GLN A 50 -10.11 -28.19 7.75
C GLN A 50 -9.46 -26.87 8.18
N ASP A 51 -8.65 -26.88 9.26
CA ASP A 51 -7.92 -25.69 9.73
C ASP A 51 -6.92 -25.19 8.67
N THR A 52 -6.16 -26.11 8.06
CA THR A 52 -5.24 -25.78 6.97
C THR A 52 -5.98 -25.16 5.79
N SER A 53 -7.12 -25.73 5.40
CA SER A 53 -7.95 -25.18 4.32
C SER A 53 -8.44 -23.77 4.63
N GLN A 54 -8.80 -23.50 5.89
CA GLN A 54 -9.22 -22.18 6.34
C GLN A 54 -8.07 -21.15 6.25
N LYS A 55 -6.85 -21.53 6.65
CA LYS A 55 -5.66 -20.67 6.52
C LYS A 55 -5.30 -20.36 5.07
N VAL A 56 -5.49 -21.32 4.16
CA VAL A 56 -5.30 -21.11 2.72
C VAL A 56 -6.32 -20.08 2.18
N LEU A 57 -7.59 -20.16 2.59
CA LEU A 57 -8.61 -19.18 2.22
C LEU A 57 -8.31 -17.79 2.80
N GLU A 58 -7.79 -17.72 4.02
CA GLU A 58 -7.34 -16.48 4.63
C GLU A 58 -6.20 -15.84 3.83
N LEU A 59 -5.20 -16.64 3.44
CA LEU A 59 -4.08 -16.18 2.62
C LEU A 59 -4.58 -15.65 1.27
N GLN A 60 -5.49 -16.36 0.61
CA GLN A 60 -6.09 -15.92 -0.64
C GLN A 60 -6.78 -14.55 -0.47
N LYS A 61 -7.58 -14.38 0.59
CA LYS A 61 -8.27 -13.12 0.88
C LYS A 61 -7.27 -11.99 1.14
N LYS A 62 -6.22 -12.26 1.91
CA LYS A 62 -5.17 -11.29 2.24
C LYS A 62 -4.41 -10.83 0.99
N LEU A 63 -4.09 -11.75 0.09
CA LEU A 63 -3.47 -11.44 -1.20
C LEU A 63 -4.37 -10.58 -2.09
N GLU A 64 -5.66 -10.90 -2.19
CA GLU A 64 -6.59 -10.10 -3.00
C GLU A 64 -6.79 -8.70 -2.42
N GLN A 65 -6.87 -8.59 -1.09
CA GLN A 65 -6.92 -7.30 -0.41
C GLN A 65 -5.67 -6.47 -0.70
N ALA A 66 -4.47 -7.04 -0.52
CA ALA A 66 -3.22 -6.35 -0.81
C ALA A 66 -3.15 -5.92 -2.29
N ARG A 67 -3.55 -6.78 -3.22
CA ARG A 67 -3.64 -6.45 -4.65
C ARG A 67 -4.58 -5.28 -4.93
N SER A 68 -5.74 -5.25 -4.28
CA SER A 68 -6.71 -4.17 -4.41
C SER A 68 -6.18 -2.83 -3.86
N GLN A 69 -5.43 -2.89 -2.76
CA GLN A 69 -4.78 -1.73 -2.15
C GLN A 69 -3.64 -1.21 -3.04
N ILE A 70 -2.79 -2.09 -3.56
CA ILE A 70 -1.69 -1.72 -4.47
C ILE A 70 -2.24 -0.99 -5.70
N ARG A 71 -3.35 -1.44 -6.29
CA ARG A 71 -3.97 -0.76 -7.45
C ARG A 71 -4.49 0.65 -7.13
N ARG A 72 -4.68 0.99 -5.85
CA ARG A 72 -5.12 2.31 -5.39
C ARG A 72 -3.95 3.21 -4.98
N LEU A 73 -2.73 2.67 -4.90
CA LEU A 73 -1.55 3.48 -4.60
C LEU A 73 -1.30 4.46 -5.74
N PRO A 74 -0.96 5.72 -5.45
CA PRO A 74 -0.65 6.68 -6.49
C PRO A 74 0.62 6.32 -7.23
N GLY A 75 0.59 6.50 -8.55
CA GLY A 75 1.74 6.36 -9.40
C GLY A 75 1.97 4.95 -9.94
N VAL A 76 1.23 3.94 -9.47
CA VAL A 76 1.30 2.57 -10.00
C VAL A 76 0.84 2.45 -11.45
N GLU A 77 0.17 3.47 -11.98
CA GLU A 77 -0.21 3.60 -13.38
C GLU A 77 0.95 4.01 -14.31
N TYR A 78 2.07 4.48 -13.76
CA TYR A 78 3.23 4.93 -14.52
C TYR A 78 4.36 3.90 -14.52
N SER A 79 5.12 3.89 -15.60
CA SER A 79 6.44 3.28 -15.63
C SER A 79 7.40 3.98 -14.66
N LYS A 80 8.47 3.29 -14.29
CA LYS A 80 9.53 3.85 -13.43
C LYS A 80 10.12 5.12 -14.05
N GLU A 81 10.34 5.13 -15.35
CA GLU A 81 10.92 6.24 -16.10
C GLU A 81 9.99 7.47 -16.04
N GLU A 82 8.69 7.26 -16.23
CA GLU A 82 7.68 8.34 -16.12
C GLU A 82 7.57 8.88 -14.68
N GLN A 83 7.62 8.02 -13.66
CA GLN A 83 7.63 8.46 -12.27
C GLN A 83 8.85 9.34 -11.97
N LEU A 84 10.03 8.95 -12.44
CA LEU A 84 11.27 9.72 -12.26
C LEU A 84 11.21 11.06 -12.99
N GLN A 85 10.69 11.10 -14.22
CA GLN A 85 10.53 12.33 -14.99
C GLN A 85 9.55 13.31 -14.32
N LYS A 86 8.41 12.80 -13.81
CA LYS A 86 7.45 13.62 -13.05
C LYS A 86 8.08 14.18 -11.78
N LEU A 87 8.84 13.37 -11.06
CA LEU A 87 9.56 13.80 -9.86
C LEU A 87 10.57 14.92 -10.17
N GLU A 88 11.34 14.79 -11.24
CA GLU A 88 12.28 15.83 -11.67
C GLU A 88 11.55 17.13 -12.05
N THR A 89 10.43 17.01 -12.76
CA THR A 89 9.58 18.14 -13.14
C THR A 89 9.05 18.87 -11.90
N LEU A 90 8.55 18.14 -10.91
CA LEU A 90 8.07 18.71 -9.64
C LEU A 90 9.20 19.42 -8.88
N ARG A 91 10.41 18.85 -8.85
CA ARG A 91 11.59 19.50 -8.24
C ARG A 91 11.92 20.82 -8.92
N LYS A 92 11.95 20.86 -10.26
CA LYS A 92 12.18 22.10 -11.03
C LYS A 92 11.10 23.14 -10.74
N GLN A 93 9.83 22.75 -10.78
CA GLN A 93 8.70 23.64 -10.46
C GLN A 93 8.80 24.21 -9.04
N LEU A 94 9.15 23.38 -8.06
CA LEU A 94 9.33 23.82 -6.68
C LEU A 94 10.45 24.85 -6.56
N GLN A 95 11.59 24.62 -7.23
CA GLN A 95 12.71 25.55 -7.24
C GLN A 95 12.30 26.91 -7.84
N LEU A 96 11.70 26.90 -9.04
CA LEU A 96 11.20 28.13 -9.68
C LEU A 96 10.19 28.88 -8.81
N LYS A 97 9.25 28.17 -8.18
CA LYS A 97 8.26 28.78 -7.28
C LYS A 97 8.93 29.42 -6.07
N LYS A 98 9.94 28.77 -5.47
CA LYS A 98 10.73 29.34 -4.37
C LYS A 98 11.49 30.60 -4.80
N ASP A 99 12.16 30.55 -5.95
CA ASP A 99 12.92 31.70 -6.47
C ASP A 99 12.00 32.89 -6.75
N LEU A 100 10.81 32.63 -7.28
CA LEU A 100 9.80 33.65 -7.52
C LEU A 100 9.31 34.29 -6.21
N LEU A 101 8.97 33.48 -5.20
CA LEU A 101 8.57 33.98 -3.88
C LEU A 101 9.69 34.80 -3.23
N LEU A 102 10.94 34.37 -3.34
CA LEU A 102 12.08 35.14 -2.85
C LEU A 102 12.20 36.47 -3.58
N LYS A 103 12.06 36.49 -4.91
CA LYS A 103 12.12 37.74 -5.68
C LYS A 103 11.06 38.75 -5.23
N TYR A 104 9.82 38.31 -5.04
CA TYR A 104 8.72 39.18 -4.59
C TYR A 104 8.80 39.55 -3.10
N ARG A 105 9.51 38.78 -2.28
CA ARG A 105 9.71 39.10 -0.86
C ARG A 105 10.80 40.15 -0.62
N HIS A 106 11.76 40.27 -1.54
CA HIS A 106 12.86 41.26 -1.45
C HIS A 106 12.68 42.46 -2.43
N MET A 107 11.55 42.52 -3.13
CA MET A 107 11.03 43.73 -3.76
C MET A 107 10.08 44.43 -2.79
#